data_AF-A0A9E6UYF2-F1
#
_entry.id   AF-A0A9E6UYF2-F1
#
_cell.length_a   1.000
_cell.length_b   1.000
_cell.length_c   1.000
_cell.angle_alpha   90.00
_cell.angle_beta   90.00
_cell.angle_gamma   90.00
#
_symmetry.space_group_name_H-M   'P 1'
#
loop_
_entity.id
_entity.type
_entity.pdbx_description
1 polymer ?
#
loop_
_entity_poly.entity_id
_entity_poly.type
_entity_poly.pdbx_seq_one_letter_code
_entity_poly.pdbx_strand_id
1 'polypeptide(L)' 'MPENQKIQALDFAANREFITNHQLNEYRILHFATHGILDSKQPELSGLVLSLFDENGKEENGFLRLHDVFNLNLVTGDR' A
#
# COMPACT_ATOMS: atom_id res chain seq x y z
N MET A 1 4.58 18.50 5.94
CA MET A 1 3.70 18.76 4.79
C MET A 1 2.42 19.37 5.33
N PRO A 2 1.89 20.44 4.72
CA PRO A 2 0.55 20.94 5.04
C PRO A 2 -0.49 19.80 5.05
N GLU A 3 -1.49 19.86 5.93
CA GLU A 3 -2.53 18.82 6.06
C GLU A 3 -3.26 18.54 4.74
N ASN A 4 -3.47 19.57 3.92
CA ASN A 4 -4.09 19.45 2.60
C ASN A 4 -3.19 18.78 1.53
N GLN A 5 -2.00 18.30 1.90
CA GLN A 5 -1.05 17.61 1.03
C GLN A 5 -0.73 16.19 1.53
N LYS A 6 -1.50 15.68 2.49
CA LYS A 6 -1.27 14.36 3.07
C LYS A 6 -2.58 13.60 3.18
N ILE A 7 -2.54 12.33 2.80
CA ILE A 7 -3.60 11.36 3.09
C ILE A 7 -3.05 10.32 4.06
N GLN A 8 -3.91 9.78 4.90
CA GLN A 8 -3.56 8.76 5.88
C GLN A 8 -4.64 7.69 5.94
N ALA A 9 -4.20 6.45 5.98
CA ALA A 9 -5.02 5.29 6.30
C ALA A 9 -4.37 4.53 7.46
N LEU A 10 -5.18 4.14 8.43
CA LEU A 10 -4.79 3.44 9.66
C LEU A 10 -5.73 2.26 9.90
N ASP A 11 -5.32 1.35 10.78
CA ASP A 11 -6.11 0.18 11.18
C ASP A 11 -6.68 -0.56 9.94
N PHE A 12 -7.98 -0.82 9.92
CA PHE A 12 -8.65 -1.51 8.82
C PHE A 12 -8.64 -0.73 7.49
N ALA A 13 -8.49 0.59 7.53
CA ALA A 13 -8.40 1.42 6.32
C ALA A 13 -7.03 1.30 5.64
N ALA A 14 -5.98 0.90 6.38
CA ALA A 14 -4.67 0.60 5.82
C ALA A 14 -4.70 -0.78 5.15
N ASN A 15 -5.51 -0.92 4.09
CA ASN A 15 -5.74 -2.15 3.35
C ASN A 15 -5.24 -2.06 1.90
N ARG A 16 -5.26 -3.18 1.20
CA ARG A 16 -4.74 -3.28 -0.17
C ARG A 16 -5.54 -2.43 -1.16
N GLU A 17 -6.86 -2.38 -1.01
CA GLU A 17 -7.73 -1.59 -1.89
C GLU A 17 -7.36 -0.11 -1.85
N PHE A 18 -7.19 0.46 -0.65
CA PHE A 18 -6.77 1.85 -0.46
C PHE A 18 -5.44 2.15 -1.17
N ILE A 19 -4.43 1.28 -1.00
CA ILE A 19 -3.09 1.48 -1.60
C ILE A 19 -3.08 1.35 -3.12
N THR A 20 -3.99 0.55 -3.69
CA THR A 20 -4.11 0.37 -5.14
C THR A 20 -5.13 1.32 -5.79
N ASN A 21 -5.74 2.22 -5.01
CA ASN A 21 -6.75 3.15 -5.49
C ASN A 21 -6.13 4.25 -6.38
N HIS A 22 -6.78 4.56 -7.49
CA HIS A 22 -6.38 5.62 -8.42
C HIS A 22 -6.25 7.01 -7.80
N GLN A 23 -6.93 7.29 -6.68
CA GLN A 23 -6.75 8.54 -5.94
C GLN A 23 -5.30 8.75 -5.47
N LEU A 24 -4.54 7.67 -5.24
CA LEU A 24 -3.15 7.78 -4.84
C LEU A 24 -2.21 8.18 -5.99
N ASN A 25 -2.69 8.21 -7.23
CA ASN A 25 -1.91 8.60 -8.40
C ASN A 25 -1.46 10.06 -8.36
N GLU A 26 -2.06 10.90 -7.51
CA GLU A 26 -1.66 12.31 -7.31
C GLU A 26 -0.44 12.45 -6.37
N TYR A 27 -0.04 11.37 -5.68
CA TYR A 27 1.02 11.38 -4.69
C TYR A 27 2.34 10.87 -5.28
N ARG A 28 3.44 11.51 -4.86
CA ARG A 28 4.82 11.13 -5.25
C ARG A 28 5.47 10.15 -4.28
N ILE A 29 5.02 10.16 -3.03
CA ILE A 29 5.62 9.42 -1.93
C ILE A 29 4.49 8.76 -1.15
N LEU A 30 4.56 7.44 -1.05
CA LEU A 30 3.77 6.66 -0.10
C LEU A 30 4.70 6.22 1.03
N HIS A 31 4.28 6.40 2.28
CA HIS A 31 5.04 6.01 3.47
C HIS A 31 4.31 4.89 4.19
N PHE A 32 5.02 3.80 4.46
CA PHE A 32 4.50 2.61 5.11
C PHE A 32 5.17 2.38 6.46
N ALA A 33 4.37 2.10 7.48
CA ALA A 33 4.83 1.67 8.80
C ALA A 33 4.15 0.34 9.14
N THR A 34 4.60 -0.72 8.47
CA THR A 34 3.98 -2.06 8.52
C THR A 34 5.03 -3.16 8.62
N HIS A 35 4.60 -4.40 8.82
CA HIS A 35 5.50 -5.56 8.72
C HIS A 35 5.77 -5.91 7.25
N GLY A 36 7.02 -6.28 6.97
CA GLY A 36 7.42 -6.83 5.68
C GLY A 36 7.62 -8.34 5.74
N ILE A 37 7.40 -9.00 4.61
CA ILE A 37 7.81 -10.38 4.37
C ILE A 37 8.90 -10.36 3.30
N LEU A 38 10.01 -11.04 3.58
CA LEU A 38 11.12 -11.21 2.66
C LEU A 38 11.24 -12.68 2.29
N ASP A 39 11.16 -12.97 1.00
CA ASP A 39 11.53 -14.26 0.43
C ASP A 39 12.80 -14.08 -0.40
N SER A 40 13.92 -14.60 0.10
CA SER A 40 15.22 -14.48 -0.54
C SER A 40 15.41 -15.40 -1.74
N LYS A 41 14.53 -16.39 -1.92
CA LYS A 41 14.59 -17.35 -3.04
C LYS A 41 13.66 -16.95 -4.18
N GLN A 42 12.49 -16.42 -3.85
CA GLN A 42 11.47 -15.93 -4.78
C GLN A 42 11.09 -14.48 -4.42
N PRO A 43 11.91 -13.47 -4.79
CA PRO A 43 11.71 -12.08 -4.39
C PRO A 43 10.34 -11.50 -4.71
N GLU A 44 9.66 -11.99 -5.75
CA GLU A 44 8.30 -11.63 -6.14
C GLU A 44 7.23 -11.98 -5.09
N LEU A 45 7.54 -12.91 -4.19
CA LEU A 45 6.69 -13.27 -3.05
C LEU A 45 6.92 -12.39 -1.82
N SER A 46 7.97 -11.55 -1.83
CA SER A 46 8.17 -10.51 -0.82
C SER A 46 7.09 -9.43 -0.91
N GLY A 47 6.84 -8.74 0.19
CA GLY A 47 5.83 -7.70 0.23
C GLY A 47 5.64 -7.07 1.60
N LEU A 48 4.68 -6.16 1.68
CA LEU A 48 4.20 -5.54 2.91
C LEU A 48 2.89 -6.20 3.34
N VAL A 49 2.71 -6.33 4.65
CA VAL A 49 1.46 -6.79 5.27
C VAL A 49 0.65 -5.58 5.68
N LEU A 50 -0.52 -5.42 5.07
CA LEU A 50 -1.55 -4.42 5.37
C LEU A 50 -2.63 -5.06 6.25
N SER A 51 -3.79 -4.42 6.43
CA SER A 51 -4.89 -5.05 7.15
C SER A 51 -5.28 -6.39 6.52
N LEU A 52 -5.31 -7.44 7.34
CA LEU A 52 -5.70 -8.80 6.95
C LEU A 52 -7.19 -9.06 7.19
N PHE A 53 -7.88 -8.10 7.81
CA PHE A 53 -9.29 -8.19 8.12
C PHE A 53 -9.97 -6.86 7.80
N ASP A 54 -11.26 -6.91 7.49
CA ASP A 54 -12.11 -5.72 7.49
C ASP A 54 -12.59 -5.39 8.93
N GLU A 55 -13.33 -4.29 9.06
CA GLU A 55 -13.89 -3.83 10.34
C GLU A 55 -14.90 -4.82 10.97
N ASN A 56 -15.42 -5.77 10.20
CA ASN A 56 -16.34 -6.82 10.65
C ASN A 56 -15.60 -8.11 11.04
N GLY A 57 -14.26 -8.13 10.95
CA GLY A 57 -13.43 -9.30 11.25
C GLY A 57 -13.43 -10.36 10.13
N LYS A 58 -13.84 -10.01 8.91
CA LYS A 58 -13.75 -10.89 7.76
C LYS A 58 -12.34 -10.83 7.17
N GLU A 59 -11.75 -11.98 6.87
CA GLU A 59 -10.42 -12.06 6.24
C GLU A 59 -10.39 -11.40 4.85
N GLU A 60 -9.31 -10.67 4.58
CA GLU A 60 -9.01 -10.03 3.31
C GLU A 60 -7.56 -10.29 2.87
N ASN A 61 -7.31 -10.14 1.56
CA ASN A 61 -5.94 -10.17 1.05
C ASN A 61 -5.21 -8.84 1.36
N GLY A 62 -4.53 -8.80 2.51
CA GLY A 62 -3.72 -7.66 2.93
C GLY A 62 -2.28 -7.63 2.38
N PHE A 63 -1.90 -8.51 1.46
CA PHE A 63 -0.53 -8.52 0.94
C PHE A 63 -0.34 -7.54 -0.22
N LEU A 64 0.52 -6.55 -0.02
CA LEU A 64 1.05 -5.71 -1.10
C LEU A 64 2.39 -6.30 -1.56
N ARG A 65 2.36 -7.08 -2.64
CA ARG A 65 3.54 -7.81 -3.14
C ARG A 65 4.41 -6.93 -4.02
N LEU A 66 5.63 -7.38 -4.29
CA LEU A 66 6.58 -6.66 -5.14
C LEU A 66 5.97 -6.28 -6.51
N HIS A 67 5.21 -7.17 -7.15
CA HIS A 67 4.54 -6.86 -8.41
C HIS A 67 3.43 -5.82 -8.26
N ASP A 68 2.75 -5.74 -7.12
CA ASP A 68 1.78 -4.68 -6.86
C ASP A 68 2.49 -3.33 -6.81
N VAL A 69 3.61 -3.27 -6.07
CA VAL A 69 4.44 -2.05 -5.92
C VAL A 69 4.93 -1.56 -7.28
N PHE A 70 5.41 -2.45 -8.14
CA PHE A 70 5.85 -2.07 -9.50
C PHE A 70 4.71 -1.55 -10.39
N ASN A 71 3.46 -1.94 -10.12
CA ASN A 71 2.29 -1.50 -10.86
C ASN A 71 1.57 -0.30 -10.23
N LEU A 72 2.07 0.24 -9.11
CA LEU A 72 1.53 1.48 -8.54
C LEU A 72 1.77 2.64 -9.51
N ASN A 73 0.69 3.29 -9.92
CA ASN A 73 0.74 4.41 -10.85
C ASN A 73 0.85 5.74 -10.10
N LEU A 74 2.03 6.09 -9.62
CA LEU A 74 2.27 7.33 -8.89
C LEU A 74 2.67 8.47 -9.85
N VAL A 75 2.44 9.73 -9.45
CA VAL A 75 2.84 10.86 -10.29
C VAL A 75 4.36 10.92 -10.44
N THR A 76 4.85 10.85 -11.67
CA THR A 76 6.24 11.11 -12.02
C THR A 76 6.44 12.61 -12.26
N GLY A 77 7.61 13.14 -11.90
CA GLY A 77 7.89 14.58 -11.81
C GLY A 77 8.00 15.35 -13.14
N ASP A 78 7.49 14.81 -14.26
CA ASP A 78 7.64 15.40 -15.61
C ASP A 78 6.47 16.32 -16.01
N ARG A 79 6.01 17.17 -15.09
CA ARG A 79 5.02 18.23 -15.38
C ARG A 79 5.62 19.61 -15.22
#